data_AF-A0A5P1FGY6-F1
#
_entry.id   AF-A0A5P1FGY6-F1
#
_cell.length_a   1.000
_cell.length_b   1.000
_cell.length_c   1.000
_cell.angle_alpha   90.00
_cell.angle_beta   90.00
_cell.angle_gamma   90.00
#
_symmetry.space_group_name_H-M   'P 1'
#
loop_
_entity.id
_entity.type
_entity.pdbx_description
1 polymer ?
#
loop_
_entity_poly.entity_id
_entity_poly.type
_entity_poly.pdbx_seq_one_letter_code
_entity_poly.pdbx_strand_id
1 'polypeptide(L)'
;MGTLNMLGLAKRVGARFLITSTSEVYGDPLEHPQKETYWGNVNPIGERSCYDEGKRTAETLTMDYHRGAGLEALRRQPMTVYGDGKQTRSFQYVSDLVAGLMALMEGDHVGPFNLGNPGEFTMLELAEVVKETIDPTATIEFKPNTADDPHMRKPDISKAKELLNWEPKVSLREGLPLMVTDFRKRLNEES
;
A
#
# COMPACT_ATOMS: atom_id res chain seq x y z
N MET A 1 -7.21 2.26 9.17
CA MET A 1 -7.63 3.67 9.28
C MET A 1 -7.10 4.36 10.55
N GLY A 2 -7.32 3.83 11.77
CA GLY A 2 -6.88 4.48 13.01
C GLY A 2 -5.35 4.74 13.11
N THR A 3 -4.53 3.74 12.77
CA THR A 3 -3.06 3.85 12.84
C THR A 3 -2.51 4.96 11.95
N LEU A 4 -3.01 5.10 10.72
CA LEU A 4 -2.59 6.15 9.78
C LEU A 4 -2.86 7.55 10.32
N ASN A 5 -4.04 7.78 10.91
CA ASN A 5 -4.40 9.08 11.47
C ASN A 5 -3.48 9.47 12.62
N MET A 6 -3.15 8.52 13.50
CA MET A 6 -2.27 8.78 14.64
C MET A 6 -0.80 8.92 14.24
N LEU A 7 -0.33 8.17 13.25
CA LEU A 7 0.98 8.36 12.64
C LEU A 7 1.10 9.74 11.99
N GLY A 8 0.06 10.18 11.26
CA GLY A 8 -0.02 11.52 10.69
C GLY A 8 0.01 12.61 11.77
N LEU A 9 -0.75 12.45 12.85
CA LEU A 9 -0.73 13.39 13.98
C LEU A 9 0.64 13.44 14.66
N ALA A 10 1.21 12.28 15.02
CA ALA A 10 2.50 12.20 15.68
C ALA A 10 3.58 12.88 14.83
N LYS A 11 3.54 12.68 13.51
CA LYS A 11 4.42 13.37 12.57
C LYS A 11 4.21 14.89 12.54
N ARG A 12 2.97 15.37 12.53
CA ARG A 12 2.65 16.82 12.50
C ARG A 12 3.20 17.55 13.73
N VAL A 13 3.09 16.93 14.90
CA VAL A 13 3.49 17.56 16.18
C VAL A 13 4.89 17.16 16.65
N GLY A 14 5.62 16.35 15.86
CA GLY A 14 6.94 15.84 16.24
C GLY A 14 6.94 14.88 17.44
N ALA A 15 5.81 14.22 17.72
CA ALA A 15 5.70 13.27 18.82
C ALA A 15 6.27 11.89 18.47
N ARG A 16 6.79 11.21 19.49
CA ARG A 16 7.12 9.79 19.40
C ARG A 16 5.82 8.97 19.32
N PHE A 17 5.76 8.03 18.37
CA PHE A 17 4.62 7.15 18.18
C PHE A 17 4.97 5.74 18.66
N LEU A 18 4.09 5.15 19.46
CA LEU A 18 4.19 3.76 19.91
C LEU A 18 2.91 3.05 19.52
N ILE A 19 3.05 1.88 18.89
CA ILE A 19 1.95 0.97 18.61
C ILE A 19 2.06 -0.26 19.51
N THR A 20 0.95 -0.64 20.13
CA THR A 20 0.83 -1.90 20.85
C THR A 20 0.35 -2.97 19.88
N SER A 21 1.29 -3.78 19.40
CA SER A 21 0.98 -4.95 18.57
C SER A 21 0.50 -6.13 19.43
N THR A 22 0.54 -7.35 18.90
CA THR A 22 -0.01 -8.56 19.53
C THR A 22 0.74 -9.80 19.07
N SER A 23 0.78 -10.86 19.87
CA SER A 23 1.33 -12.16 19.46
C SER A 23 0.55 -12.80 18.31
N GLU A 24 -0.68 -12.39 18.06
CA GLU A 24 -1.50 -12.86 16.93
C GLU A 24 -0.88 -12.54 15.56
N VAL A 25 0.07 -11.58 15.49
CA VAL A 25 0.84 -11.36 14.26
C VAL A 25 1.67 -12.59 13.87
N TYR A 26 1.94 -13.50 14.82
CA TYR A 26 2.61 -14.77 14.56
C TYR A 26 1.66 -15.89 14.11
N GLY A 27 0.33 -15.71 14.22
CA GLY A 27 -0.68 -16.68 13.79
C GLY A 27 -0.59 -18.01 14.52
N ASP A 28 -0.61 -19.11 13.76
CA ASP A 28 -0.41 -20.49 14.23
C ASP A 28 1.07 -20.87 14.08
N PRO A 29 1.92 -20.58 15.08
CA PRO A 29 3.36 -20.57 14.91
C PRO A 29 3.94 -21.97 14.66
N LEU A 30 4.85 -22.05 13.70
CA LEU A 30 5.62 -23.27 13.39
C LEU A 30 6.94 -23.34 14.16
N GLU A 31 7.29 -22.27 14.89
CA GLU A 31 8.52 -22.16 15.69
C GLU A 31 8.19 -21.93 17.16
N HIS A 32 9.03 -22.48 18.07
CA HIS A 32 8.93 -22.24 19.50
C HIS A 32 10.32 -22.16 20.18
N PRO A 33 10.62 -21.11 20.96
CA PRO A 33 9.79 -19.92 21.19
C PRO A 33 9.72 -19.02 19.94
N GLN A 34 8.66 -18.21 19.83
CA GLN A 34 8.53 -17.24 18.74
C GLN A 34 9.42 -16.02 19.03
N LYS A 35 10.44 -15.82 18.20
CA LYS A 35 11.28 -14.60 18.23
C LYS A 35 10.65 -13.52 17.36
N GLU A 36 11.00 -12.26 17.58
CA GLU A 36 10.52 -11.12 16.79
C GLU A 36 10.95 -11.15 15.32
N THR A 37 11.94 -11.98 14.99
CA THR A 37 12.35 -12.26 13.62
C THR A 37 11.43 -13.24 12.89
N TYR A 38 10.55 -13.94 13.62
CA TYR A 38 9.61 -14.91 13.04
C TYR A 38 8.48 -14.18 12.30
N TRP A 39 8.26 -14.54 11.05
CA TRP A 39 7.30 -13.82 10.18
C TRP A 39 5.83 -14.14 10.45
N GLY A 40 5.56 -15.20 11.21
CA GLY A 40 4.22 -15.69 11.47
C GLY A 40 3.69 -16.66 10.41
N ASN A 41 2.68 -17.43 10.80
CA ASN A 41 1.91 -18.32 9.95
C ASN A 41 0.43 -18.00 10.14
N VAL A 42 -0.04 -16.98 9.42
CA VAL A 42 -1.37 -16.37 9.61
C VAL A 42 -2.25 -16.70 8.41
N ASN A 43 -3.53 -17.00 8.67
CA ASN A 43 -4.53 -17.17 7.61
C ASN A 43 -5.17 -15.82 7.27
N PRO A 44 -4.93 -15.25 6.07
CA PRO A 44 -5.39 -13.90 5.72
C PRO A 44 -6.90 -13.81 5.43
N ILE A 45 -7.60 -14.94 5.35
CA ILE A 45 -9.06 -14.99 5.08
C ILE A 45 -9.84 -15.75 6.15
N GLY A 46 -9.17 -16.20 7.22
CA GLY A 46 -9.83 -16.87 8.35
C GLY A 46 -10.69 -15.90 9.16
N GLU A 47 -11.54 -16.41 10.05
CA GLU A 47 -12.45 -15.59 10.87
C GLU A 47 -11.72 -14.53 11.72
N ARG A 48 -10.45 -14.78 12.06
CA ARG A 48 -9.59 -13.89 12.84
C ARG A 48 -8.80 -12.89 12.00
N SER A 49 -8.81 -13.02 10.67
CA SER A 49 -7.92 -12.27 9.79
C SER A 49 -8.08 -10.76 9.90
N CYS A 50 -9.29 -10.27 10.17
CA CYS A 50 -9.56 -8.85 10.34
C CYS A 50 -8.72 -8.22 11.47
N TYR A 51 -8.45 -8.98 12.52
CA TYR A 51 -7.62 -8.55 13.64
C TYR A 51 -6.14 -8.80 13.35
N ASP A 52 -5.78 -10.01 12.92
CA ASP A 52 -4.40 -10.44 12.74
C ASP A 52 -3.70 -9.64 11.64
N GLU A 53 -4.32 -9.55 10.45
CA GLU A 53 -3.80 -8.74 9.35
C GLU A 53 -3.94 -7.24 9.62
N GLY A 54 -4.95 -6.84 10.40
CA GLY A 54 -5.08 -5.46 10.86
C GLY A 54 -3.87 -5.01 11.68
N LYS A 55 -3.37 -5.89 12.56
CA LYS A 55 -2.18 -5.63 13.39
C LYS A 55 -0.89 -5.70 12.60
N ARG A 56 -0.73 -6.70 11.73
CA ARG A 56 0.43 -6.80 10.80
C ARG A 56 0.54 -5.56 9.91
N THR A 57 -0.57 -5.12 9.33
CA THR A 57 -0.65 -3.89 8.52
C THR A 57 -0.25 -2.66 9.34
N ALA A 58 -0.69 -2.58 10.59
CA ALA A 58 -0.38 -1.44 11.45
C ALA A 58 1.12 -1.38 11.83
N GLU A 59 1.79 -2.51 11.99
CA GLU A 59 3.26 -2.57 12.13
C GLU A 59 3.97 -2.09 10.86
N THR A 60 3.54 -2.59 9.70
CA THR A 60 4.10 -2.16 8.40
C THR A 60 4.01 -0.65 8.24
N LEU A 61 2.83 -0.07 8.46
CA LEU A 61 2.62 1.37 8.36
C LEU A 61 3.51 2.17 9.34
N THR A 62 3.69 1.66 10.55
CA THR A 62 4.54 2.32 11.55
C THR A 62 6.01 2.31 11.12
N MET A 63 6.48 1.18 10.61
CA MET A 63 7.85 1.04 10.10
C MET A 63 8.09 1.86 8.83
N ASP A 64 7.10 1.95 7.93
CA ASP A 64 7.20 2.76 6.73
C ASP A 64 7.22 4.26 7.04
N TYR A 65 6.42 4.71 8.02
CA TYR A 65 6.49 6.09 8.53
C TYR A 65 7.83 6.38 9.20
N HIS A 66 8.43 5.40 9.88
CA HIS A 66 9.77 5.52 10.43
C HIS A 66 10.85 5.59 9.33
N ARG A 67 10.71 4.79 8.26
CA ARG A 67 11.64 4.73 7.12
C ARG A 67 11.49 5.88 6.13
N GLY A 68 10.33 6.56 6.10
CA GLY A 68 10.08 7.75 5.27
C GLY A 68 9.43 7.49 3.90
N ALA A 69 8.98 6.27 3.62
CA ALA A 69 8.45 5.91 2.30
C ALA A 69 7.16 6.69 1.96
N GLY A 70 7.22 7.53 0.93
CA GLY A 70 6.05 8.24 0.35
C GLY A 70 5.92 9.73 0.67
N LEU A 71 6.84 10.33 1.43
CA LEU A 71 6.81 11.79 1.73
C LEU A 71 7.92 12.60 1.08
N GLU A 72 8.86 11.97 0.38
CA GLU A 72 10.01 12.68 -0.20
C GLU A 72 9.54 13.72 -1.24
N ALA A 73 8.66 13.32 -2.18
CA ALA A 73 8.14 14.20 -3.23
C ALA A 73 7.33 15.40 -2.70
N LEU A 74 6.53 15.21 -1.66
CA LEU A 74 5.73 16.30 -1.06
C LEU A 74 6.57 17.26 -0.20
N ARG A 75 7.77 16.84 0.21
CA ARG A 75 8.70 17.63 1.06
C ARG A 75 9.89 18.21 0.28
N ARG A 76 9.85 18.17 -1.06
CA ARG A 76 10.98 18.56 -1.94
C ARG A 76 12.29 17.80 -1.64
N GLN A 77 12.17 16.56 -1.19
CA GLN A 77 13.33 15.67 -1.06
C GLN A 77 13.45 14.82 -2.32
N PRO A 78 14.68 14.39 -2.70
CA PRO A 78 14.88 13.51 -3.84
C PRO A 78 14.05 12.23 -3.68
N MET A 79 13.37 11.81 -4.75
CA MET A 79 12.62 10.56 -4.77
C MET A 79 13.58 9.39 -4.95
N THR A 80 13.62 8.49 -3.98
CA THR A 80 14.46 7.30 -4.06
C THR A 80 13.83 6.22 -4.94
N VAL A 81 14.55 5.74 -5.96
CA VAL A 81 14.24 4.52 -6.74
C VAL A 81 15.30 3.47 -6.42
N TYR A 82 14.88 2.29 -5.97
CA TYR A 82 15.80 1.19 -5.67
C TYR A 82 16.09 0.36 -6.93
N GLY A 83 17.34 -0.08 -7.10
CA GLY A 83 17.77 -0.84 -8.27
C GLY A 83 17.81 0.00 -9.55
N ASP A 84 17.50 -0.61 -10.69
CA ASP A 84 17.42 0.06 -11.99
C ASP A 84 16.02 0.64 -12.29
N GLY A 85 15.10 0.56 -11.33
CA GLY A 85 13.74 1.07 -11.45
C GLY A 85 12.80 0.25 -12.33
N LYS A 86 13.26 -0.87 -12.92
CA LYS A 86 12.47 -1.71 -13.83
C LYS A 86 11.57 -2.72 -13.12
N GLN A 87 11.69 -2.86 -11.80
CA GLN A 87 10.77 -3.69 -11.03
C GLN A 87 9.35 -3.17 -11.19
N THR A 88 8.41 -4.07 -11.45
CA THR A 88 7.02 -3.71 -11.72
C THR A 88 6.16 -3.85 -10.49
N ARG A 89 5.23 -2.92 -10.33
CA ARG A 89 4.18 -2.93 -9.30
C ARG A 89 2.84 -2.67 -9.96
N SER A 90 1.82 -3.26 -9.36
CA SER A 90 0.42 -3.06 -9.73
C SER A 90 -0.22 -2.08 -8.76
N PHE A 91 -0.75 -0.97 -9.27
CA PHE A 91 -1.41 0.06 -8.45
C PHE A 91 -2.89 0.13 -8.79
N GLN A 92 -3.74 0.09 -7.76
CA GLN A 92 -5.18 0.18 -7.90
C GLN A 92 -5.71 1.44 -7.22
N TYR A 93 -6.57 2.16 -7.94
CA TYR A 93 -7.24 3.31 -7.36
C TYR A 93 -8.37 2.86 -6.43
N VAL A 94 -8.60 3.62 -5.35
CA VAL A 94 -9.49 3.22 -4.26
C VAL A 94 -10.94 3.02 -4.70
N SER A 95 -11.44 3.80 -5.66
CA SER A 95 -12.82 3.65 -6.14
C SER A 95 -13.06 2.31 -6.82
N ASP A 96 -12.05 1.79 -7.55
CA ASP A 96 -12.15 0.48 -8.19
C ASP A 96 -12.19 -0.63 -7.15
N LEU A 97 -11.40 -0.51 -6.06
CA LEU A 97 -11.44 -1.48 -4.96
C LEU A 97 -12.80 -1.51 -4.29
N VAL A 98 -13.37 -0.33 -3.99
CA VAL A 98 -14.71 -0.24 -3.39
C VAL A 98 -15.77 -0.86 -4.31
N ALA A 99 -15.71 -0.60 -5.61
CA ALA A 99 -16.62 -1.22 -6.57
C ALA A 99 -16.49 -2.75 -6.59
N GLY A 100 -15.28 -3.29 -6.47
CA GLY A 100 -15.04 -4.74 -6.45
C GLY A 100 -15.53 -5.39 -5.16
N LEU A 101 -15.37 -4.70 -4.03
CA LEU A 101 -15.92 -5.15 -2.75
C LEU A 101 -17.45 -5.15 -2.77
N MET A 102 -18.07 -4.10 -3.32
CA MET A 102 -19.53 -4.06 -3.48
C MET A 102 -20.03 -5.20 -4.37
N ALA A 103 -19.41 -5.42 -5.54
CA ALA A 103 -19.78 -6.50 -6.44
C ALA A 103 -19.64 -7.89 -5.79
N LEU A 104 -18.61 -8.09 -4.97
CA LEU A 104 -18.43 -9.31 -4.19
C LEU A 104 -19.52 -9.48 -3.13
N MET A 105 -19.89 -8.41 -2.42
CA MET A 105 -20.91 -8.45 -1.36
C MET A 105 -22.34 -8.65 -1.89
N GLU A 106 -22.63 -8.18 -3.10
CA GLU A 106 -23.94 -8.31 -3.73
C GLU A 106 -24.16 -9.68 -4.39
N GLY A 107 -23.09 -10.44 -4.64
CA GLY A 107 -23.16 -11.77 -5.25
C GLY A 107 -23.24 -12.92 -4.24
N ASP A 108 -23.69 -14.09 -4.72
CA ASP A 108 -23.75 -15.32 -3.92
C ASP A 108 -22.43 -16.13 -3.95
N HIS A 109 -21.32 -15.49 -4.34
CA HIS A 109 -20.06 -16.17 -4.58
C HIS A 109 -19.25 -16.35 -3.29
N VAL A 110 -18.82 -17.59 -3.02
CA VAL A 110 -18.03 -17.94 -1.84
C VAL A 110 -16.57 -18.19 -2.23
N GLY A 111 -15.64 -17.74 -1.39
CA GLY A 111 -14.20 -18.00 -1.50
C GLY A 111 -13.38 -16.76 -1.89
N PRO A 112 -12.05 -16.90 -2.00
CA PRO A 112 -11.16 -15.76 -2.19
C PRO A 112 -11.28 -15.16 -3.61
N PHE A 113 -11.20 -13.83 -3.68
CA PHE A 113 -11.16 -13.06 -4.93
C PHE A 113 -9.98 -12.09 -4.90
N ASN A 114 -9.20 -12.09 -5.97
CA ASN A 114 -8.20 -11.04 -6.19
C ASN A 114 -8.90 -9.81 -6.76
N LEU A 115 -9.02 -8.77 -5.94
CA LEU A 115 -9.42 -7.44 -6.39
C LEU A 115 -8.14 -6.62 -6.52
N GLY A 116 -7.65 -6.52 -7.75
CA GLY A 116 -6.35 -5.97 -8.09
C GLY A 116 -6.38 -5.23 -9.44
N ASN A 117 -5.43 -4.34 -9.69
CA ASN A 117 -5.17 -3.86 -11.04
C ASN A 117 -4.10 -4.72 -11.72
N PRO A 118 -4.38 -5.39 -12.84
CA PRO A 118 -3.37 -6.16 -13.56
C PRO A 118 -2.40 -5.27 -14.35
N GLY A 119 -2.67 -3.97 -14.44
CA GLY A 119 -1.79 -2.98 -15.05
C GLY A 119 -0.50 -2.85 -14.24
N GLU A 120 0.61 -3.23 -14.87
CA GLU A 120 1.95 -3.13 -14.29
C GLU A 120 2.59 -1.79 -14.64
N PHE A 121 3.29 -1.22 -13.67
CA PHE A 121 4.08 0.00 -13.81
C PHE A 121 5.45 -0.23 -13.20
N THR A 122 6.48 0.22 -13.89
CA THR A 122 7.83 0.26 -13.32
C THR A 122 7.91 1.31 -12.22
N MET A 123 8.81 1.12 -11.26
CA MET A 123 9.05 2.13 -10.22
C MET A 123 9.59 3.43 -10.81
N LEU A 124 10.30 3.36 -11.94
CA LEU A 124 10.73 4.54 -12.68
C LEU A 124 9.54 5.30 -13.31
N GLU A 125 8.61 4.60 -13.96
CA GLU A 125 7.39 5.23 -14.51
C GLU A 125 6.56 5.89 -13.40
N LEU A 126 6.43 5.24 -12.25
CA LEU A 126 5.76 5.83 -11.09
C LEU A 126 6.44 7.13 -10.65
N ALA A 127 7.78 7.12 -10.52
CA ALA A 127 8.54 8.30 -10.11
C ALA A 127 8.37 9.46 -11.11
N GLU A 128 8.39 9.19 -12.42
CA GLU A 128 8.15 10.20 -13.45
C GLU A 128 6.72 10.76 -13.40
N VAL A 129 5.70 9.91 -13.25
CA VAL A 129 4.31 10.38 -13.14
C VAL A 129 4.10 11.23 -11.87
N VAL A 130 4.74 10.86 -10.76
CA VAL A 130 4.74 11.67 -9.52
C VAL A 130 5.43 13.01 -9.75
N LYS A 131 6.58 13.04 -10.43
CA LYS A 131 7.29 14.27 -10.78
C LYS A 131 6.43 15.19 -11.64
N GLU A 132 5.84 14.66 -12.71
CA GLU A 132 4.92 15.39 -13.61
C GLU A 132 3.73 15.98 -12.85
N THR A 133 3.18 15.25 -11.89
CA THR A 133 1.92 15.62 -11.20
C THR A 133 2.14 16.54 -10.00
N ILE A 134 3.21 16.33 -9.23
CA ILE A 134 3.42 16.98 -7.92
C ILE A 134 4.42 18.13 -8.03
N ASP A 135 5.62 17.84 -8.51
CA ASP A 135 6.74 18.78 -8.56
C ASP A 135 7.70 18.41 -9.71
N PRO A 136 7.60 19.09 -10.87
CA PRO A 136 8.47 18.86 -12.02
C PRO A 136 9.95 19.09 -11.74
N THR A 137 10.29 19.77 -10.64
CA THR A 137 11.67 20.04 -10.23
C THR A 137 12.27 18.96 -9.34
N ALA A 138 11.47 17.99 -8.89
CA ALA A 138 11.94 16.88 -8.06
C ALA A 138 13.02 16.05 -8.79
N THR A 139 14.06 15.68 -8.04
CA THR A 139 15.14 14.80 -8.52
C THR A 139 14.82 13.35 -8.18
N ILE A 140 15.26 12.43 -9.04
CA ILE A 140 15.18 10.98 -8.82
C ILE A 140 16.59 10.50 -8.47
N GLU A 141 16.73 9.81 -7.34
CA GLU A 141 17.98 9.23 -6.89
C GLU A 141 17.91 7.70 -6.88
N PHE A 142 18.90 7.05 -7.46
CA PHE A 142 18.98 5.60 -7.50
C PHE A 142 19.77 5.07 -6.30
N LYS A 143 19.22 4.07 -5.61
CA LYS A 143 19.90 3.37 -4.51
C LYS A 143 20.02 1.87 -4.81
N PRO A 144 21.04 1.17 -4.28
CA PRO A 144 21.19 -0.28 -4.45
C PRO A 144 19.92 -1.01 -4.00
N ASN A 145 19.51 -2.02 -4.77
CA ASN A 145 18.33 -2.82 -4.42
C ASN A 145 18.58 -3.65 -3.14
N THR A 146 17.53 -3.90 -2.36
CA THR A 146 17.58 -4.86 -1.26
C THR A 146 17.36 -6.27 -1.81
N ALA A 147 18.07 -7.27 -1.28
CA ALA A 147 18.04 -8.65 -1.78
C ALA A 147 16.63 -9.29 -1.76
N ASP A 148 15.72 -8.75 -0.95
CA ASP A 148 14.38 -9.31 -0.70
C ASP A 148 13.25 -8.65 -1.51
N ASP A 149 13.54 -7.69 -2.40
CA ASP A 149 12.47 -7.00 -3.15
C ASP A 149 12.06 -7.78 -4.42
N PRO A 150 10.83 -8.33 -4.50
CA PRO A 150 10.42 -9.11 -5.66
C PRO A 150 10.33 -8.24 -6.92
N HIS A 151 10.82 -8.78 -8.03
CA HIS A 151 10.89 -8.06 -9.31
C HIS A 151 9.52 -7.78 -9.95
N MET A 152 8.48 -8.55 -9.62
CA MET A 152 7.17 -8.48 -10.28
C MET A 152 6.03 -8.82 -9.30
N ARG A 153 4.95 -8.04 -9.32
CA ARG A 153 3.71 -8.31 -8.58
C ARG A 153 2.51 -7.92 -9.44
N LYS A 154 1.82 -8.92 -9.99
CA LYS A 154 0.64 -8.76 -10.84
C LYS A 154 -0.50 -9.66 -10.35
N PRO A 155 -1.65 -9.09 -9.95
CA PRO A 155 -2.80 -9.90 -9.56
C PRO A 155 -3.47 -10.50 -10.80
N ASP A 156 -3.76 -11.80 -10.75
CA ASP A 156 -4.70 -12.43 -11.69
C ASP A 156 -6.12 -12.17 -11.22
N ILE A 157 -6.87 -11.40 -12.03
CA ILE A 157 -8.25 -11.00 -11.75
C ILE A 157 -9.28 -11.73 -12.62
N SER A 158 -8.89 -12.79 -13.33
CA SER A 158 -9.78 -13.52 -14.25
C SER A 158 -11.06 -13.98 -13.56
N LYS A 159 -10.94 -14.48 -12.32
CA LYS A 159 -12.08 -14.89 -11.48
C LYS A 159 -13.02 -13.73 -11.14
N ALA A 160 -12.47 -12.54 -10.84
CA ALA A 160 -13.27 -11.36 -10.53
C ALA A 160 -13.99 -10.81 -11.77
N LYS A 161 -13.34 -10.87 -12.94
CA LYS A 161 -13.98 -10.51 -14.21
C LYS A 161 -15.14 -11.44 -14.55
N GLU A 162 -14.91 -12.75 -14.44
CA GLU A 162 -15.89 -13.76 -14.85
C GLU A 162 -17.09 -13.80 -13.91
N LEU A 163 -16.87 -13.80 -12.59
CA LEU A 163 -17.94 -14.04 -11.62
C LEU A 163 -18.55 -12.74 -11.09
N LEU A 164 -17.77 -11.66 -10.96
CA LEU A 164 -18.26 -10.39 -10.39
C LEU A 164 -18.55 -9.34 -11.47
N ASN A 165 -18.26 -9.63 -12.74
CA ASN A 165 -18.29 -8.64 -13.83
C ASN A 165 -17.52 -7.36 -13.47
N TRP A 166 -16.41 -7.52 -12.73
CA TRP A 166 -15.62 -6.42 -12.17
C TRP A 166 -14.22 -6.40 -12.76
N GLU A 167 -13.77 -5.19 -13.12
CA GLU A 167 -12.38 -4.86 -13.42
C GLU A 167 -12.10 -3.39 -13.07
N PRO A 168 -10.85 -3.04 -12.71
CA PRO A 168 -10.49 -1.67 -12.40
C PRO A 168 -10.51 -0.81 -13.66
N LYS A 169 -11.01 0.42 -13.53
CA LYS A 169 -11.22 1.36 -14.63
C LYS A 169 -10.29 2.56 -14.58
N VAL A 170 -9.75 2.88 -13.41
CA VAL A 170 -8.91 4.07 -13.22
C VAL A 170 -7.44 3.68 -13.37
N SER A 171 -6.80 4.21 -14.40
CA SER A 171 -5.36 4.04 -14.57
C SER A 171 -4.57 4.84 -13.52
N LEU A 172 -3.29 4.49 -13.31
CA LEU A 172 -2.41 5.23 -12.41
C LEU A 172 -2.30 6.72 -12.79
N ARG A 173 -2.20 7.01 -14.10
CA ARG A 173 -2.11 8.39 -14.62
C ARG A 173 -3.38 9.21 -14.37
N GLU A 174 -4.54 8.57 -14.30
CA GLU A 174 -5.80 9.22 -13.96
C GLU A 174 -6.00 9.34 -12.44
N GLY A 175 -5.68 8.28 -11.69
CA GLY A 175 -5.90 8.21 -10.25
C GLY A 175 -4.93 9.08 -9.44
N LEU A 176 -3.67 9.22 -9.86
CA LEU A 176 -2.67 9.96 -9.10
C LEU A 176 -2.99 11.47 -9.01
N PRO A 177 -3.37 12.19 -10.08
CA PRO A 177 -3.79 13.58 -9.97
C PRO A 177 -5.02 13.80 -9.06
N LEU A 178 -5.98 12.87 -9.08
CA LEU A 178 -7.15 12.90 -8.19
C LEU A 178 -6.72 12.77 -6.73
N MET A 179 -5.81 11.82 -6.44
CA MET A 179 -5.21 11.66 -5.12
C MET A 179 -4.50 12.95 -4.69
N VAL A 180 -3.60 13.48 -5.51
CA VAL A 180 -2.83 14.70 -5.20
C VAL A 180 -3.75 15.89 -4.92
N THR A 181 -4.83 16.04 -5.69
CA THR A 181 -5.81 17.11 -5.49
C THR A 181 -6.53 16.98 -4.15
N ASP A 182 -7.02 15.78 -3.81
CA ASP A 182 -7.65 15.50 -2.51
C ASP A 182 -6.69 15.76 -1.35
N PHE A 183 -5.43 15.31 -1.46
CA PHE A 183 -4.40 15.57 -0.44
C PHE A 183 -4.10 17.06 -0.29
N ARG A 184 -3.91 17.82 -1.39
CA ARG A 184 -3.68 19.27 -1.34
C ARG A 184 -4.86 20.01 -0.70
N LYS A 185 -6.09 19.62 -1.02
CA LYS A 185 -7.31 20.20 -0.42
C LYS A 185 -7.31 20.00 1.10
N ARG A 186 -7.09 18.77 1.57
CA ARG A 186 -7.03 18.46 3.01
C ARG A 186 -5.90 19.19 3.74
N LEU A 187 -4.80 19.47 3.06
CA LEU A 187 -3.68 20.25 3.62
C LEU A 187 -3.96 21.76 3.66
N ASN A 188 -4.71 22.29 2.69
CA ASN A 188 -5.01 23.73 2.59
C ASN A 188 -6.28 24.14 3.36
N GLU A 189 -7.22 23.23 3.61
CA GLU A 189 -8.43 23.50 4.42
C GLU A 189 -8.14 23.59 5.94
N GLU A 190 -6.90 23.33 6.36
CA GLU A 190 -6.43 23.48 7.75
C GLU A 190 -5.63 24.79 7.99
N SER A 191 -5.68 25.78 7.06
CA SER A 191 -5.03 27.12 7.17
C SER A 191 -5.98 28.25 7.51
#